data_AF-A0A6P3RJL0-F1
#
_entry.id   AF-A0A6P3RJL0-F1
#
_cell.length_a   1.000
_cell.length_b   1.000
_cell.length_c   1.000
_cell.angle_alpha   90.00
_cell.angle_beta   90.00
_cell.angle_gamma   90.00
#
_symmetry.space_group_name_H-M   'P 1'
#
loop_
_entity.id
_entity.type
_entity.pdbx_description
1 polymer ?
#
loop_
_entity_poly.entity_id
_entity_poly.type
_entity_poly.pdbx_seq_one_letter_code
_entity_poly.pdbx_strand_id
1 'polypeptide(L)'
;MPFRLSSGSGRVCSRAGSGRLSGGGTGFGAGNVCGGPGAGSSFSCTLGSVSSGGGFYNGGGGLGNGNCAGFLGNERGLLSGNEKVTMQNLNDRLASYLDHVCALEEANSDLEQKIKDWYEKYGPGSCRGLDHDYSIYLPVIEDLKRQIISVTTCNASIVLQNDNARLTADDFRLKYENELALHQSVEADINGLHRVMDELTLCTTDLGIQCETLSEELTYLKKNHKEEMEVLQSTAGGNVNVEMNAAPGVDLTVLLNNMRAEYEDLAEQNRRDAEAWFHEKSSSLQQQISDDAGAATVARNELTELKRNLQTLEIELQSLVATKRSYECSLAETEGYYHLQLQQIQEQIGARQEQLQQIRTETEGQKLEYEQLLDIKIFLEKEIETYCTLIDGKERKSKSTCCKSKGYGPVNSENQVKDSEEETVVKTVVEELDQLGNVVSLTVHSVEEKSSKISNITMEQRVASKAP
;
A
#
# COMPACT_ATOMS: atom_id res chain seq x y z
N MET A 1 9.26 -60.59 30.96
CA MET A 1 8.22 -61.58 30.65
C MET A 1 7.55 -61.96 31.98
N PRO A 2 6.22 -61.86 32.20
CA PRO A 2 5.11 -61.51 31.33
C PRO A 2 4.23 -60.34 31.85
N PHE A 3 3.20 -60.05 31.05
CA PHE A 3 2.07 -59.13 31.24
C PHE A 3 1.40 -59.16 32.63
N ARG A 4 0.88 -58.00 33.08
CA ARG A 4 -0.39 -57.96 33.82
C ARG A 4 -1.17 -56.66 33.61
N LEU A 5 -2.43 -56.90 33.24
CA LEU A 5 -3.55 -56.01 32.99
C LEU A 5 -3.84 -55.07 34.17
N SER A 6 -4.24 -53.83 33.86
CA SER A 6 -5.04 -53.02 34.79
C SER A 6 -6.50 -53.06 34.36
N SER A 7 -7.31 -53.64 35.24
CA SER A 7 -8.76 -53.77 35.17
C SER A 7 -9.40 -52.49 35.71
N GLY A 8 -10.35 -51.95 34.93
CA GLY A 8 -11.64 -51.46 35.40
C GLY A 8 -11.71 -50.14 36.18
N SER A 9 -12.49 -49.19 35.66
CA SER A 9 -13.84 -48.95 36.20
C SER A 9 -14.54 -47.88 35.38
N GLY A 10 -15.66 -48.24 34.75
CA GLY A 10 -16.50 -47.32 33.99
C GLY A 10 -17.45 -46.52 34.89
N ARG A 11 -17.85 -45.35 34.39
CA ARG A 11 -19.21 -44.83 34.60
C ARG A 11 -19.69 -44.15 33.33
N VAL A 12 -20.57 -44.88 32.65
CA VAL A 12 -21.60 -44.35 31.75
C VAL A 12 -22.69 -43.72 32.61
N CYS A 13 -23.10 -42.50 32.29
CA CYS A 13 -24.47 -42.04 32.52
C CYS A 13 -24.92 -41.23 31.31
N SER A 14 -25.69 -41.88 30.44
CA SER A 14 -26.56 -41.26 29.46
C SER A 14 -27.66 -40.48 30.18
N ARG A 15 -28.00 -39.28 29.67
CA ARG A 15 -29.37 -38.75 29.81
C ARG A 15 -29.69 -37.82 28.64
N ALA A 16 -30.48 -38.35 27.71
CA ALA A 16 -31.29 -37.60 26.78
C ALA A 16 -32.41 -36.82 27.51
N GLY A 17 -32.89 -35.74 26.92
CA GLY A 17 -34.10 -35.07 27.41
C GLY A 17 -34.38 -33.69 26.81
N SER A 18 -35.12 -33.72 25.70
CA SER A 18 -35.86 -32.66 24.98
C SER A 18 -36.26 -31.37 25.72
N GLY A 19 -36.12 -30.26 24.98
CA GLY A 19 -37.29 -29.54 24.46
C GLY A 19 -37.80 -28.32 25.23
N ARG A 20 -37.76 -27.15 24.57
CA ARG A 20 -38.93 -26.33 24.14
C ARG A 20 -38.58 -24.84 24.04
N LEU A 21 -38.78 -24.34 22.82
CA LEU A 21 -39.39 -23.08 22.40
C LEU A 21 -39.81 -22.10 23.52
N SER A 22 -39.37 -20.84 23.39
CA SER A 22 -40.19 -19.69 23.74
C SER A 22 -39.99 -18.59 22.71
N GLY A 23 -41.07 -18.28 22.00
CA GLY A 23 -41.20 -17.08 21.18
C GLY A 23 -41.61 -15.87 22.02
N GLY A 24 -41.45 -14.71 21.40
CA GLY A 24 -41.86 -13.37 21.82
C GLY A 24 -41.02 -12.39 21.00
N GLY A 25 -41.53 -11.53 20.13
CA GLY A 25 -42.82 -10.88 20.11
C GLY A 25 -42.59 -9.37 20.26
N THR A 26 -42.56 -8.68 19.11
CA THR A 26 -42.90 -7.26 18.88
C THR A 26 -42.09 -6.12 19.50
N GLY A 27 -41.78 -5.12 18.67
CA GLY A 27 -42.07 -3.72 19.02
C GLY A 27 -40.98 -2.66 18.81
N PHE A 28 -41.24 -1.78 17.83
CA PHE A 28 -40.96 -0.33 17.77
C PHE A 28 -39.57 0.26 18.10
N GLY A 29 -39.09 1.13 17.19
CA GLY A 29 -38.04 2.10 17.49
C GLY A 29 -37.66 2.97 16.30
N ALA A 30 -38.45 4.02 16.04
CA ALA A 30 -38.03 5.16 15.22
C ALA A 30 -37.13 6.10 16.05
N GLY A 31 -36.17 6.75 15.39
CA GLY A 31 -35.68 8.08 15.81
C GLY A 31 -34.17 8.23 16.09
N ASN A 32 -33.60 9.18 15.34
CA ASN A 32 -32.49 10.10 15.62
C ASN A 32 -31.05 9.57 15.74
N VAL A 33 -30.11 10.06 14.91
CA VAL A 33 -29.48 11.41 14.88
C VAL A 33 -28.58 11.65 16.10
N CYS A 34 -27.26 11.62 15.85
CA CYS A 34 -26.14 12.35 16.47
C CYS A 34 -24.94 12.13 15.49
N GLY A 35 -24.23 13.10 14.88
CA GLY A 35 -23.87 14.47 15.26
C GLY A 35 -22.44 14.47 15.82
N GLY A 36 -21.39 14.43 14.99
CA GLY A 36 -20.46 15.56 14.67
C GLY A 36 -19.05 15.32 15.25
N PRO A 37 -17.99 16.14 14.99
CA PRO A 37 -17.85 17.27 14.06
C PRO A 37 -16.60 17.19 13.14
N GLY A 38 -16.58 17.97 12.04
CA GLY A 38 -15.39 18.17 11.21
C GLY A 38 -15.47 19.51 10.48
N ALA A 39 -14.56 20.42 10.82
CA ALA A 39 -14.50 21.80 10.41
C ALA A 39 -14.19 21.99 8.91
N GLY A 40 -14.70 23.07 8.32
CA GLY A 40 -14.37 23.49 6.96
C GLY A 40 -15.36 24.50 6.41
N SER A 41 -15.28 25.73 6.91
CA SER A 41 -16.06 26.88 6.43
C SER A 41 -15.49 27.36 5.09
N SER A 42 -16.28 27.24 4.02
CA SER A 42 -16.00 27.89 2.73
C SER A 42 -16.85 29.14 2.63
N PHE A 43 -16.20 30.30 2.71
CA PHE A 43 -16.82 31.59 2.44
C PHE A 43 -16.96 31.80 0.93
N SER A 44 -18.19 32.10 0.50
CA SER A 44 -18.51 32.64 -0.81
C SER A 44 -18.34 34.16 -0.78
N CYS A 45 -17.60 34.72 -1.73
CA CYS A 45 -17.60 36.17 -1.99
C CYS A 45 -18.07 36.43 -3.41
N THR A 46 -19.23 37.05 -3.51
CA THR A 46 -19.84 37.58 -4.72
C THR A 46 -19.17 38.89 -5.14
N LEU A 47 -18.80 39.01 -6.41
CA LEU A 47 -18.35 40.25 -7.04
C LEU A 47 -19.52 41.26 -7.08
N GLY A 48 -19.31 42.47 -6.55
CA GLY A 48 -20.28 43.55 -6.56
C GLY A 48 -19.58 44.90 -6.72
N SER A 49 -19.76 45.50 -7.91
CA SER A 49 -19.42 46.89 -8.23
C SER A 49 -20.42 47.86 -7.61
N VAL A 50 -19.98 48.99 -7.04
CA VAL A 50 -20.67 50.30 -7.08
C VAL A 50 -19.75 51.45 -6.64
N SER A 51 -19.93 52.58 -7.31
CA SER A 51 -19.27 53.88 -7.17
C SER A 51 -19.65 54.69 -5.92
N SER A 52 -18.85 55.74 -5.70
CA SER A 52 -19.21 57.08 -5.19
C SER A 52 -19.48 57.29 -3.70
N GLY A 53 -18.73 58.25 -3.15
CA GLY A 53 -19.34 59.35 -2.41
C GLY A 53 -18.88 59.56 -0.96
N GLY A 54 -18.09 60.62 -0.76
CA GLY A 54 -18.35 61.62 0.30
C GLY A 54 -17.81 61.38 1.71
N GLY A 55 -16.97 62.33 2.16
CA GLY A 55 -17.39 63.18 3.27
C GLY A 55 -16.63 63.13 4.61
N PHE A 56 -15.83 64.19 4.82
CA PHE A 56 -15.69 65.02 6.04
C PHE A 56 -15.11 64.48 7.37
N TYR A 57 -13.92 64.99 7.72
CA TYR A 57 -13.60 65.76 8.96
C TYR A 57 -12.17 66.36 8.78
N ASN A 58 -11.99 67.64 8.45
CA ASN A 58 -11.93 68.87 9.27
C ASN A 58 -10.77 68.97 10.29
N GLY A 59 -9.97 70.04 10.16
CA GLY A 59 -9.33 70.74 11.28
C GLY A 59 -7.83 71.02 11.19
N GLY A 60 -7.43 72.27 10.91
CA GLY A 60 -6.13 72.82 11.34
C GLY A 60 -5.48 73.83 10.38
N GLY A 61 -5.89 75.10 10.44
CA GLY A 61 -5.30 76.21 9.68
C GLY A 61 -4.06 76.84 10.35
N GLY A 62 -3.29 77.59 9.56
CA GLY A 62 -2.20 78.46 10.02
C GLY A 62 -1.72 79.39 8.91
N LEU A 63 -2.01 80.69 9.06
CA LEU A 63 -1.65 81.81 8.18
C LEU A 63 -0.19 82.26 8.43
N GLY A 64 0.50 82.79 7.40
CA GLY A 64 1.76 83.50 7.58
C GLY A 64 2.37 84.03 6.27
N ASN A 65 2.35 85.35 6.11
CA ASN A 65 2.66 86.16 4.93
C ASN A 65 4.16 86.59 4.91
N GLY A 66 4.76 86.92 3.75
CA GLY A 66 6.11 87.53 3.72
C GLY A 66 6.68 87.84 2.34
N ASN A 67 6.44 89.06 1.86
CA ASN A 67 6.81 89.66 0.58
C ASN A 67 8.29 89.65 0.18
N CYS A 68 8.54 89.51 -1.13
CA CYS A 68 9.75 89.95 -1.83
C CYS A 68 9.45 91.15 -2.75
N ALA A 69 10.06 92.30 -2.44
CA ALA A 69 10.17 93.51 -3.27
C ALA A 69 11.55 94.09 -2.91
N GLY A 70 12.42 94.61 -3.77
CA GLY A 70 12.33 95.14 -5.12
C GLY A 70 13.35 96.29 -5.13
N PHE A 71 14.28 96.35 -6.10
CA PHE A 71 15.03 97.58 -6.37
C PHE A 71 15.47 97.63 -7.83
N LEU A 72 14.95 98.62 -8.56
CA LEU A 72 15.29 99.00 -9.92
C LEU A 72 15.76 100.46 -9.92
N GLY A 73 16.73 100.77 -10.79
CA GLY A 73 17.10 102.13 -11.23
C GLY A 73 18.21 102.78 -10.38
N ASN A 74 19.24 103.43 -10.92
CA ASN A 74 19.29 104.22 -12.15
C ASN A 74 20.74 104.44 -12.63
N GLU A 75 20.89 104.91 -13.87
CA GLU A 75 22.08 104.91 -14.72
C GLU A 75 23.12 106.05 -14.50
N ARG A 76 24.36 105.74 -14.92
CA ARG A 76 25.38 106.58 -15.61
C ARG A 76 26.24 107.61 -14.86
N GLY A 77 27.50 107.22 -14.64
CA GLY A 77 28.69 108.07 -14.49
C GLY A 77 29.96 107.28 -14.85
N LEU A 78 30.64 107.68 -15.92
CA LEU A 78 31.64 106.92 -16.69
C LEU A 78 33.08 107.00 -16.13
N LEU A 79 33.72 105.82 -16.02
CA LEU A 79 35.12 105.53 -16.45
C LEU A 79 36.32 105.98 -15.58
N SER A 80 36.40 105.55 -14.30
CA SER A 80 37.72 105.35 -13.62
C SER A 80 37.72 104.43 -12.39
N GLY A 81 36.66 103.64 -12.14
CA GLY A 81 36.53 102.82 -10.91
C GLY A 81 36.08 101.38 -11.12
N ASN A 82 35.98 100.94 -12.38
CA ASN A 82 35.23 99.73 -12.74
C ASN A 82 36.04 98.45 -12.47
N GLU A 83 37.35 98.47 -12.68
CA GLU A 83 38.22 97.30 -12.51
C GLU A 83 38.26 96.83 -11.05
N LYS A 84 38.32 97.77 -10.09
CA LYS A 84 38.39 97.44 -8.66
C LYS A 84 37.08 96.83 -8.13
N VAL A 85 35.93 97.31 -8.59
CA VAL A 85 34.62 96.77 -8.19
C VAL A 85 34.35 95.42 -8.87
N THR A 86 34.76 95.23 -10.13
CA THR A 86 34.71 93.92 -10.78
C THR A 86 35.66 92.92 -10.13
N MET A 87 36.86 93.34 -9.73
CA MET A 87 37.81 92.51 -8.98
C MET A 87 37.29 92.18 -7.59
N GLN A 88 36.62 93.11 -6.92
CA GLN A 88 35.97 92.85 -5.64
C GLN A 88 34.84 91.83 -5.79
N ASN A 89 33.97 91.97 -6.80
CA ASN A 89 32.89 91.01 -7.03
C ASN A 89 33.40 89.60 -7.38
N LEU A 90 34.49 89.51 -8.15
CA LEU A 90 35.17 88.24 -8.42
C LEU A 90 35.79 87.65 -7.16
N ASN A 91 36.41 88.48 -6.33
CA ASN A 91 36.97 88.05 -5.04
C ASN A 91 35.88 87.62 -4.05
N ASP A 92 34.75 88.33 -3.98
CA ASP A 92 33.61 87.96 -3.13
C ASP A 92 33.00 86.64 -3.60
N ARG A 93 32.89 86.44 -4.91
CA ARG A 93 32.43 85.18 -5.50
C ARG A 93 33.43 84.04 -5.30
N LEU A 94 34.73 84.32 -5.33
CA LEU A 94 35.78 83.36 -5.01
C LEU A 94 35.80 83.02 -3.52
N ALA A 95 35.56 83.98 -2.64
CA ALA A 95 35.39 83.76 -1.21
C ALA A 95 34.17 82.88 -0.94
N SER A 96 33.02 83.18 -1.54
CA SER A 96 31.83 82.33 -1.45
C SER A 96 32.04 80.93 -2.06
N TYR A 97 32.83 80.82 -3.13
CA TYR A 97 33.20 79.50 -3.68
C TYR A 97 34.11 78.72 -2.72
N LEU A 98 35.10 79.37 -2.10
CA LEU A 98 35.96 78.75 -1.09
C LEU A 98 35.18 78.34 0.16
N ASP A 99 34.24 79.17 0.62
CA ASP A 99 33.35 78.83 1.73
C ASP A 99 32.46 77.63 1.39
N HIS A 100 31.94 77.56 0.16
CA HIS A 100 31.18 76.40 -0.31
C HIS A 100 32.04 75.13 -0.44
N VAL A 101 33.29 75.25 -0.88
CA VAL A 101 34.22 74.11 -0.93
C VAL A 101 34.54 73.63 0.48
N CYS A 102 34.79 74.53 1.44
CA CYS A 102 35.03 74.16 2.84
C CYS A 102 33.80 73.46 3.45
N ALA A 103 32.58 73.98 3.20
CA ALA A 103 31.35 73.35 3.69
C ALA A 103 31.11 71.96 3.06
N LEU A 104 31.47 71.77 1.78
CA LEU A 104 31.39 70.47 1.11
C LEU A 104 32.45 69.49 1.62
N GLU A 105 33.66 69.95 1.91
CA GLU A 105 34.71 69.13 2.51
C GLU A 105 34.33 68.68 3.93
N GLU A 106 33.76 69.56 4.74
CA GLU A 106 33.24 69.23 6.07
C GLU A 106 32.09 68.21 5.99
N ALA A 107 31.11 68.45 5.11
CA ALA A 107 30.00 67.51 4.90
C ALA A 107 30.47 66.14 4.37
N ASN A 108 31.48 66.11 3.49
CA ASN A 108 32.08 64.85 3.04
C ASN A 108 32.79 64.13 4.18
N SER A 109 33.53 64.85 5.03
CA SER A 109 34.21 64.25 6.19
C SER A 109 33.21 63.64 7.18
N ASP A 110 32.08 64.31 7.41
CA ASP A 110 30.98 63.81 8.23
C ASP A 110 30.32 62.56 7.64
N LEU A 111 30.13 62.53 6.31
CA LEU A 111 29.58 61.36 5.61
C LEU A 111 30.55 60.18 5.64
N GLU A 112 31.84 60.42 5.44
CA GLU A 112 32.88 59.39 5.57
C GLU A 112 32.90 58.80 6.98
N GLN A 113 32.76 59.64 8.02
CA GLN A 113 32.69 59.16 9.39
C GLN A 113 31.42 58.33 9.64
N LYS A 114 30.25 58.79 9.16
CA LYS A 114 28.99 58.02 9.25
C LYS A 114 29.06 56.68 8.52
N ILE A 115 29.72 56.63 7.36
CA ILE A 115 29.95 55.41 6.60
C ILE A 115 30.88 54.46 7.37
N LYS A 116 31.97 54.96 7.94
CA LYS A 116 32.87 54.17 8.80
C LYS A 116 32.13 53.61 10.02
N ASP A 117 31.41 54.46 10.75
CA ASP A 117 30.60 54.05 11.90
C ASP A 117 29.52 53.02 11.51
N TRP A 118 28.98 53.11 10.30
CA TRP A 118 28.00 52.15 9.77
C TRP A 118 28.66 50.81 9.43
N TYR A 119 29.80 50.81 8.74
CA TYR A 119 30.55 49.58 8.48
C TYR A 119 31.14 48.95 9.75
N GLU A 120 31.48 49.74 10.76
CA GLU A 120 31.94 49.20 12.04
C GLU A 120 30.78 48.58 12.83
N LYS A 121 29.55 49.09 12.69
CA LYS A 121 28.36 48.54 13.37
C LYS A 121 27.68 47.40 12.61
N TYR A 122 27.75 47.43 11.28
CA TYR A 122 26.96 46.57 10.37
C TYR A 122 27.80 45.88 9.29
N GLY A 123 29.11 46.09 9.27
CA GLY A 123 29.99 45.46 8.30
C GLY A 123 30.17 43.96 8.52
N PRO A 124 30.70 43.25 7.50
CA PRO A 124 30.87 41.79 7.54
C PRO A 124 31.88 41.43 8.65
N GLY A 125 31.39 40.85 9.75
CA GLY A 125 32.19 40.49 10.93
C GLY A 125 31.86 41.27 12.20
N SER A 126 31.06 42.35 12.17
CA SER A 126 30.56 43.03 13.39
C SER A 126 29.24 42.42 13.90
N CYS A 127 29.01 41.15 13.64
CA CYS A 127 27.76 40.44 13.87
C CYS A 127 27.29 40.57 15.33
N ARG A 128 26.34 41.48 15.59
CA ARG A 128 25.34 41.30 16.65
C ARG A 128 24.45 40.12 16.23
N GLY A 129 24.91 38.90 16.54
CA GLY A 129 24.06 37.71 16.55
C GLY A 129 23.75 37.02 15.22
N LEU A 130 24.36 37.43 14.10
CA LEU A 130 24.23 36.73 12.80
C LEU A 130 25.39 35.75 12.49
N ASP A 131 26.37 35.62 13.38
CA ASP A 131 27.22 34.43 13.45
C ASP A 131 26.57 33.47 14.44
N HIS A 132 25.41 32.92 14.07
CA HIS A 132 24.88 31.79 14.81
C HIS A 132 25.77 30.60 14.43
N ASP A 133 26.59 30.10 15.36
CA ASP A 133 27.45 28.95 15.12
C ASP A 133 26.61 27.70 14.84
N TYR A 134 26.16 27.53 13.58
CA TYR A 134 25.38 26.38 13.13
C TYR A 134 26.16 25.06 13.26
N SER A 135 27.47 25.16 13.49
CA SER A 135 28.37 24.06 13.87
C SER A 135 27.84 23.23 15.04
N ILE A 136 27.08 23.82 15.97
CA ILE A 136 26.51 23.11 17.13
C ILE A 136 25.40 22.12 16.71
N TYR A 137 24.69 22.39 15.61
CA TYR A 137 23.62 21.51 15.11
C TYR A 137 24.16 20.37 14.25
N LEU A 138 25.33 20.53 13.62
CA LEU A 138 25.96 19.50 12.79
C LEU A 138 26.18 18.16 13.52
N PRO A 139 26.74 18.09 14.74
CA PRO A 139 26.89 16.82 15.45
C PRO A 139 25.54 16.19 15.81
N VAL A 140 24.53 17.00 16.17
CA VAL A 140 23.16 16.52 16.47
C VAL A 140 22.52 15.92 15.22
N ILE A 141 22.69 16.56 14.06
CA ILE A 141 22.20 16.05 12.78
C ILE A 141 22.91 14.73 12.42
N GLU A 142 24.21 14.64 12.64
CA GLU A 142 24.97 13.42 12.36
C GLU A 142 24.59 12.27 13.29
N ASP A 143 24.32 12.55 14.56
CA ASP A 143 23.82 11.57 15.51
C ASP A 143 22.41 11.08 15.15
N LEU A 144 21.52 11.99 14.72
CA LEU A 144 20.20 11.62 14.22
C LEU A 144 20.29 10.75 12.95
N LYS A 145 21.17 11.09 12.01
CA LYS A 145 21.42 10.26 10.82
C LYS A 145 21.92 8.87 11.19
N ARG A 146 22.87 8.77 12.13
CA ARG A 146 23.35 7.48 12.65
C ARG A 146 22.24 6.67 13.30
N GLN A 147 21.37 7.32 14.07
CA GLN A 147 20.22 6.67 14.69
C GLN A 147 19.23 6.16 13.64
N ILE A 148 18.92 6.95 12.60
CA ILE A 148 18.05 6.54 11.50
C ILE A 148 18.63 5.31 10.79
N ILE A 149 19.92 5.33 10.46
CA ILE A 149 20.59 4.18 9.82
C ILE A 149 20.53 2.95 10.73
N SER A 150 20.87 3.11 12.01
CA SER A 150 20.82 2.00 12.98
C SER A 150 19.42 1.39 13.09
N VAL A 151 18.38 2.21 13.18
CA VAL A 151 16.99 1.74 13.25
C VAL A 151 16.58 1.08 11.93
N THR A 152 16.99 1.62 10.78
CA THR A 152 16.69 1.04 9.46
C THR A 152 17.35 -0.32 9.29
N THR A 153 18.62 -0.47 9.68
CA THR A 153 19.32 -1.76 9.65
C THR A 153 18.73 -2.76 10.64
N CYS A 154 18.35 -2.30 11.84
CA CYS A 154 17.66 -3.14 12.82
C CYS A 154 16.30 -3.63 12.29
N ASN A 155 15.51 -2.73 11.69
CA ASN A 155 14.23 -3.07 11.09
C ASN A 155 14.40 -4.10 9.95
N ALA A 156 15.37 -3.89 9.06
CA ALA A 156 15.69 -4.86 8.01
C ALA A 156 16.08 -6.23 8.59
N SER A 157 16.88 -6.26 9.67
CA SER A 157 17.24 -7.50 10.36
C SER A 157 16.02 -8.22 10.97
N ILE A 158 15.10 -7.48 11.58
CA ILE A 158 13.85 -8.03 12.15
C ILE A 158 12.96 -8.59 11.04
N VAL A 159 12.82 -7.88 9.91
CA VAL A 159 12.05 -8.37 8.75
C VAL A 159 12.61 -9.70 8.24
N LEU A 160 13.94 -9.80 8.10
CA LEU A 160 14.58 -11.06 7.69
C LEU A 160 14.36 -12.19 8.70
N GLN A 161 14.40 -11.90 10.00
CA GLN A 161 14.08 -12.89 11.03
C GLN A 161 12.61 -13.32 10.98
N ASN A 162 11.69 -12.39 10.71
CA ASN A 162 10.27 -12.69 10.55
C ASN A 162 10.04 -13.59 9.33
N ASP A 163 10.65 -13.27 8.19
CA ASP A 163 10.57 -14.08 6.98
C ASP A 163 11.16 -15.47 7.20
N ASN A 164 12.31 -15.57 7.89
CA ASN A 164 12.91 -16.86 8.23
C ASN A 164 12.01 -17.70 9.14
N ALA A 165 11.44 -17.10 10.18
CA ALA A 165 10.51 -17.77 11.09
C ALA A 165 9.23 -18.23 10.35
N ARG A 166 8.71 -17.40 9.43
CA ARG A 166 7.56 -17.72 8.60
C ARG A 166 7.84 -18.89 7.65
N LEU A 167 8.98 -18.86 6.94
CA LEU A 167 9.39 -19.96 6.06
C LEU A 167 9.57 -21.27 6.84
N THR A 168 10.12 -21.19 8.06
CA THR A 168 10.29 -22.35 8.94
C THR A 168 8.92 -22.90 9.41
N ALA A 169 7.98 -22.01 9.75
CA ALA A 169 6.63 -22.41 10.12
C ALA A 169 5.87 -23.06 8.94
N ASP A 170 6.03 -22.51 7.73
CA ASP A 170 5.44 -23.08 6.52
C ASP A 170 6.04 -24.47 6.18
N ASP A 171 7.35 -24.67 6.36
CA ASP A 171 8.00 -25.99 6.21
C ASP A 171 7.46 -27.02 7.21
N PHE A 172 7.30 -26.63 8.48
CA PHE A 172 6.68 -27.52 9.48
C PHE A 172 5.21 -27.81 9.19
N ARG A 173 4.45 -26.83 8.69
CA ARG A 173 3.06 -27.05 8.26
C ARG A 173 2.99 -28.08 7.13
N LEU A 174 3.81 -27.92 6.09
CA LEU A 174 3.85 -28.87 4.97
C LEU A 174 4.24 -30.28 5.43
N LYS A 175 5.23 -30.39 6.32
CA LYS A 175 5.63 -31.68 6.91
C LYS A 175 4.50 -32.31 7.71
N TYR A 176 3.77 -31.52 8.50
CA TYR A 176 2.62 -32.00 9.25
C TYR A 176 1.49 -32.47 8.33
N GLU A 177 1.16 -31.72 7.28
CA GLU A 177 0.12 -32.10 6.31
C GLU A 177 0.48 -33.39 5.58
N ASN A 178 1.74 -33.57 5.20
CA ASN A 178 2.22 -34.81 4.58
C ASN A 178 2.13 -36.00 5.56
N GLU A 179 2.61 -35.83 6.79
CA GLU A 179 2.53 -36.88 7.81
C GLU A 179 1.09 -37.24 8.15
N LEU A 180 0.19 -36.24 8.22
CA LEU A 180 -1.24 -36.47 8.42
C LEU A 180 -1.85 -37.27 7.27
N ALA A 181 -1.51 -36.96 6.02
CA ALA A 181 -1.98 -37.70 4.86
C ALA A 181 -1.48 -39.16 4.88
N LEU A 182 -0.22 -39.38 5.26
CA LEU A 182 0.34 -40.73 5.45
C LEU A 182 -0.37 -41.47 6.59
N HIS A 183 -0.62 -40.81 7.72
CA HIS A 183 -1.37 -41.40 8.83
C HIS A 183 -2.78 -41.81 8.42
N GLN A 184 -3.51 -40.96 7.70
CA GLN A 184 -4.85 -41.28 7.20
C GLN A 184 -4.83 -42.46 6.22
N SER A 185 -3.83 -42.54 5.34
CA SER A 185 -3.62 -43.69 4.45
C SER A 185 -3.41 -44.98 5.26
N VAL A 186 -2.53 -44.95 6.25
CA VAL A 186 -2.25 -46.12 7.10
C VAL A 186 -3.47 -46.51 7.93
N GLU A 187 -4.23 -45.53 8.44
CA GLU A 187 -5.47 -45.79 9.18
C GLU A 187 -6.54 -46.42 8.27
N ALA A 188 -6.65 -45.98 7.01
CA ALA A 188 -7.52 -46.61 6.03
C ALA A 188 -7.10 -48.07 5.76
N ASP A 189 -5.80 -48.34 5.62
CA ASP A 189 -5.27 -49.70 5.44
C ASP A 189 -5.55 -50.59 6.65
N ILE A 190 -5.36 -50.09 7.88
CA ILE A 190 -5.66 -50.81 9.12
C ILE A 190 -7.14 -51.16 9.20
N ASN A 191 -8.03 -50.20 8.88
CA ASN A 191 -9.47 -50.45 8.85
C ASN A 191 -9.85 -51.47 7.78
N GLY A 192 -9.18 -51.43 6.61
CA GLY A 192 -9.31 -52.45 5.58
C GLY A 192 -8.90 -53.85 6.07
N LEU A 193 -7.76 -53.95 6.76
CA LEU A 193 -7.28 -55.21 7.34
C LEU A 193 -8.22 -55.75 8.42
N HIS A 194 -8.78 -54.88 9.28
CA HIS A 194 -9.80 -55.30 10.24
C HIS A 194 -11.04 -55.87 9.53
N ARG A 195 -11.49 -55.24 8.44
CA ARG A 195 -12.63 -55.76 7.67
C ARG A 195 -12.34 -57.13 7.06
N VAL A 196 -11.14 -57.33 6.51
CA VAL A 196 -10.71 -58.63 5.98
C VAL A 196 -10.64 -59.69 7.08
N MET A 197 -10.16 -59.31 8.28
CA MET A 197 -10.14 -60.21 9.44
C MET A 197 -11.55 -60.61 9.88
N ASP A 198 -12.51 -59.67 9.90
CA ASP A 198 -13.91 -59.95 10.21
C ASP A 198 -14.54 -60.88 9.15
N GLU A 199 -14.31 -60.61 7.86
CA GLU A 199 -14.75 -61.47 6.75
C GLU A 199 -14.17 -62.89 6.87
N LEU A 200 -12.88 -63.03 7.22
CA LEU A 200 -12.23 -64.33 7.41
C LEU A 200 -12.74 -65.05 8.65
N THR A 201 -13.05 -64.31 9.73
CA THR A 201 -13.66 -64.86 10.94
C THR A 201 -15.04 -65.42 10.63
N LEU A 202 -15.88 -64.67 9.89
CA LEU A 202 -17.19 -65.14 9.43
C LEU A 202 -17.07 -66.41 8.57
N CYS A 203 -16.15 -66.42 7.60
CA CYS A 203 -15.89 -67.59 6.75
C CYS A 203 -15.45 -68.80 7.57
N THR A 204 -14.58 -68.60 8.57
CA THR A 204 -14.12 -69.67 9.46
C THR A 204 -15.27 -70.23 10.31
N THR A 205 -16.15 -69.36 10.83
CA THR A 205 -17.34 -69.80 11.58
C THR A 205 -18.34 -70.53 10.71
N ASP A 206 -18.58 -70.07 9.48
CA ASP A 206 -19.47 -70.74 8.52
C ASP A 206 -18.95 -72.13 8.15
N LEU A 207 -17.66 -72.24 7.83
CA LEU A 207 -17.04 -73.53 7.57
C LEU A 207 -17.07 -74.45 8.81
N GLY A 208 -16.90 -73.88 10.01
CA GLY A 208 -17.07 -74.60 11.28
C GLY A 208 -18.45 -75.20 11.44
N ILE A 209 -19.50 -74.42 11.18
CA ILE A 209 -20.91 -74.88 11.21
C ILE A 209 -21.14 -75.98 10.17
N GLN A 210 -20.60 -75.83 8.95
CA GLN A 210 -20.71 -76.86 7.91
C GLN A 210 -20.01 -78.17 8.34
N CYS A 211 -18.83 -78.09 8.94
CA CYS A 211 -18.13 -79.26 9.47
C CYS A 211 -18.90 -79.95 10.61
N GLU A 212 -19.46 -79.17 11.54
CA GLU A 212 -20.28 -79.71 12.64
C GLU A 212 -21.55 -80.38 12.11
N THR A 213 -22.27 -79.73 11.19
CA THR A 213 -23.45 -80.28 10.51
C THR A 213 -23.13 -81.61 9.81
N LEU A 214 -22.06 -81.67 9.02
CA LEU A 214 -21.67 -82.91 8.34
C LEU A 214 -21.25 -84.02 9.33
N SER A 215 -20.61 -83.65 10.44
CA SER A 215 -20.27 -84.58 11.51
C SER A 215 -21.52 -85.14 12.18
N GLU A 216 -22.50 -84.28 12.49
CA GLU A 216 -23.81 -84.68 13.02
C GLU A 216 -24.53 -85.64 12.07
N GLU A 217 -24.62 -85.32 10.77
CA GLU A 217 -25.19 -86.19 9.74
C GLU A 217 -24.50 -87.57 9.70
N LEU A 218 -23.17 -87.60 9.77
CA LEU A 218 -22.39 -88.83 9.78
C LEU A 218 -22.71 -89.67 11.04
N THR A 219 -22.78 -89.03 12.22
CA THR A 219 -23.15 -89.73 13.46
C THR A 219 -24.59 -90.25 13.41
N TYR A 220 -25.52 -89.48 12.85
CA TYR A 220 -26.90 -89.86 12.64
C TYR A 220 -27.01 -91.09 11.73
N LEU A 221 -26.35 -91.07 10.57
CA LEU A 221 -26.33 -92.19 9.63
C LEU A 221 -25.72 -93.46 10.25
N LYS A 222 -24.63 -93.32 11.03
CA LYS A 222 -24.03 -94.46 11.75
C LYS A 222 -24.98 -95.04 12.79
N LYS A 223 -25.70 -94.19 13.54
CA LYS A 223 -26.69 -94.63 14.52
C LYS A 223 -27.85 -95.34 13.84
N ASN A 224 -28.41 -94.76 12.77
CA ASN A 224 -29.47 -95.37 11.99
C ASN A 224 -29.05 -96.74 11.44
N HIS A 225 -27.87 -96.83 10.83
CA HIS A 225 -27.35 -98.11 10.33
C HIS A 225 -27.19 -99.16 11.45
N LYS A 226 -26.71 -98.75 12.63
CA LYS A 226 -26.59 -99.65 13.78
C LYS A 226 -27.97 -100.16 14.24
N GLU A 227 -28.95 -99.27 14.35
CA GLU A 227 -30.33 -99.61 14.72
C GLU A 227 -30.98 -100.53 13.67
N GLU A 228 -30.84 -100.24 12.38
CA GLU A 228 -31.31 -101.12 11.31
C GLU A 228 -30.65 -102.50 11.34
N MET A 229 -29.33 -102.58 11.59
CA MET A 229 -28.62 -103.84 11.75
C MET A 229 -29.09 -104.60 12.98
N GLU A 230 -29.37 -103.93 14.09
CA GLU A 230 -29.94 -104.53 15.31
C GLU A 230 -31.35 -105.05 15.06
N VAL A 231 -32.20 -104.31 14.33
CA VAL A 231 -33.54 -104.76 13.91
C VAL A 231 -33.45 -105.95 12.95
N LEU A 232 -32.58 -105.91 11.95
CA LEU A 232 -32.37 -107.03 11.03
C LEU A 232 -31.81 -108.26 11.75
N GLN A 233 -30.92 -108.08 12.73
CA GLN A 233 -30.42 -109.16 13.58
C GLN A 233 -31.52 -109.72 14.50
N SER A 234 -32.37 -108.86 15.06
CA SER A 234 -33.54 -109.25 15.87
C SER A 234 -34.57 -110.00 15.01
N THR A 235 -34.74 -109.59 13.76
CA THR A 235 -35.63 -110.23 12.78
C THR A 235 -35.06 -111.55 12.28
N ALA A 236 -33.73 -111.69 12.18
CA ALA A 236 -33.06 -112.94 11.83
C ALA A 236 -33.11 -114.02 12.94
N GLY A 237 -33.45 -113.64 14.18
CA GLY A 237 -33.58 -114.56 15.33
C GLY A 237 -35.02 -114.81 15.81
N GLY A 238 -36.02 -114.19 15.19
CA GLY A 238 -37.42 -114.25 15.66
C GLY A 238 -38.28 -115.18 14.81
N ASN A 239 -38.49 -116.42 15.28
CA ASN A 239 -39.65 -117.21 14.86
C ASN A 239 -40.91 -116.54 15.44
N VAL A 240 -41.53 -115.63 14.66
CA VAL A 240 -42.75 -114.93 15.05
C VAL A 240 -43.91 -115.91 15.00
N ASN A 241 -44.23 -116.49 16.16
CA ASN A 241 -45.50 -117.16 16.42
C ASN A 241 -46.62 -116.11 16.33
N VAL A 242 -47.33 -116.10 15.20
CA VAL A 242 -48.54 -115.29 14.99
C VAL A 242 -49.69 -116.00 15.71
N GLU A 243 -49.87 -115.68 16.99
CA GLU A 243 -51.10 -116.01 17.70
C GLU A 243 -52.17 -114.98 17.37
N MET A 244 -53.02 -115.37 16.42
CA MET A 244 -54.28 -114.74 16.07
C MET A 244 -55.23 -114.78 17.26
N ASN A 245 -55.13 -113.79 18.15
CA ASN A 245 -56.19 -113.48 19.11
C ASN A 245 -57.20 -112.54 18.44
N ALA A 246 -58.26 -113.13 17.88
CA ALA A 246 -59.45 -112.42 17.46
C ALA A 246 -60.15 -111.85 18.70
N ALA A 247 -59.72 -110.66 19.11
CA ALA A 247 -60.44 -109.85 20.09
C ALA A 247 -61.78 -109.35 19.48
N PRO A 248 -62.80 -109.11 20.32
CA PRO A 248 -64.21 -109.11 19.94
C PRO A 248 -64.50 -108.08 18.87
N GLY A 249 -65.44 -108.40 17.96
CA GLY A 249 -65.85 -107.54 16.85
C GLY A 249 -66.04 -106.09 17.29
N VAL A 250 -65.00 -105.29 17.05
CA VAL A 250 -65.03 -103.84 17.16
C VAL A 250 -66.02 -103.40 16.09
N ASP A 251 -66.98 -102.58 16.49
CA ASP A 251 -67.94 -101.98 15.57
C ASP A 251 -67.17 -101.20 14.51
N LEU A 252 -66.97 -101.83 13.35
CA LEU A 252 -66.14 -101.33 12.27
C LEU A 252 -66.64 -99.98 11.79
N THR A 253 -67.94 -99.72 11.93
CA THR A 253 -68.55 -98.43 11.63
C THR A 253 -68.06 -97.34 12.57
N VAL A 254 -67.94 -97.61 13.88
CA VAL A 254 -67.40 -96.65 14.86
C VAL A 254 -65.90 -96.42 14.64
N LEU A 255 -65.11 -97.46 14.39
CA LEU A 255 -63.67 -97.32 14.14
C LEU A 255 -63.38 -96.56 12.84
N LEU A 256 -64.10 -96.87 11.75
CA LEU A 256 -63.94 -96.19 10.47
C LEU A 256 -64.39 -94.73 10.54
N ASN A 257 -65.45 -94.42 11.31
CA ASN A 257 -65.86 -93.05 11.60
C ASN A 257 -64.84 -92.30 12.46
N ASN A 258 -64.24 -92.93 13.47
CA ASN A 258 -63.18 -92.32 14.27
C ASN A 258 -61.92 -92.05 13.42
N MET A 259 -61.48 -93.01 12.59
CA MET A 259 -60.37 -92.76 11.67
C MET A 259 -60.69 -91.61 10.70
N ARG A 260 -61.93 -91.54 10.19
CA ARG A 260 -62.35 -90.43 9.33
C ARG A 260 -62.30 -89.09 10.06
N ALA A 261 -62.75 -89.04 11.32
CA ALA A 261 -62.69 -87.84 12.15
C ALA A 261 -61.24 -87.40 12.40
N GLU A 262 -60.33 -88.32 12.73
CA GLU A 262 -58.90 -88.01 12.90
C GLU A 262 -58.24 -87.49 11.60
N TYR A 263 -58.59 -88.07 10.44
CA TYR A 263 -58.10 -87.56 9.15
C TYR A 263 -58.70 -86.21 8.79
N GLU A 264 -59.97 -85.97 9.12
CA GLU A 264 -60.63 -84.69 8.91
C GLU A 264 -60.03 -83.61 9.80
N ASP A 265 -59.77 -83.92 11.08
CA ASP A 265 -59.07 -83.04 12.02
C ASP A 265 -57.63 -82.76 11.58
N LEU A 266 -56.89 -83.77 11.10
CA LEU A 266 -55.53 -83.59 10.59
C LEU A 266 -55.51 -82.76 9.30
N ALA A 267 -56.44 -83.00 8.37
CA ALA A 267 -56.56 -82.23 7.13
C ALA A 267 -56.95 -80.77 7.42
N GLU A 268 -57.85 -80.58 8.37
CA GLU A 268 -58.29 -79.27 8.82
C GLU A 268 -57.18 -78.52 9.59
N GLN A 269 -56.38 -79.21 10.41
CA GLN A 269 -55.18 -78.65 11.03
C GLN A 269 -54.14 -78.27 9.98
N ASN A 270 -53.87 -79.15 9.00
CA ASN A 270 -52.96 -78.86 7.90
C ASN A 270 -53.39 -77.65 7.07
N ARG A 271 -54.71 -77.51 6.81
CA ARG A 271 -55.29 -76.35 6.15
C ARG A 271 -55.05 -75.06 6.95
N ARG A 272 -55.32 -75.08 8.26
CA ARG A 272 -55.08 -73.91 9.13
C ARG A 272 -53.61 -73.54 9.22
N ASP A 273 -52.72 -74.53 9.32
CA ASP A 273 -51.27 -74.30 9.38
C ASP A 273 -50.75 -73.71 8.05
N ALA A 274 -51.26 -74.19 6.91
CA ALA A 274 -50.93 -73.63 5.60
C ALA A 274 -51.45 -72.19 5.42
N GLU A 275 -52.68 -71.90 5.88
CA GLU A 275 -53.24 -70.55 5.87
C GLU A 275 -52.45 -69.61 6.79
N ALA A 276 -52.12 -70.04 8.01
CA ALA A 276 -51.31 -69.27 8.94
C ALA A 276 -49.92 -68.96 8.37
N TRP A 277 -49.27 -69.97 7.77
CA TRP A 277 -47.97 -69.81 7.12
C TRP A 277 -48.03 -68.83 5.93
N PHE A 278 -49.08 -68.93 5.10
CA PHE A 278 -49.29 -68.01 3.99
C PHE A 278 -49.53 -66.58 4.47
N HIS A 279 -50.32 -66.39 5.53
CA HIS A 279 -50.55 -65.08 6.12
C HIS A 279 -49.28 -64.49 6.72
N GLU A 280 -48.48 -65.27 7.44
CA GLU A 280 -47.20 -64.83 8.00
C GLU A 280 -46.24 -64.39 6.88
N LYS A 281 -46.09 -65.20 5.84
CA LYS A 281 -45.21 -64.86 4.70
C LYS A 281 -45.71 -63.66 3.91
N SER A 282 -47.03 -63.56 3.69
CA SER A 282 -47.62 -62.40 3.00
C SER A 282 -47.45 -61.13 3.81
N SER A 283 -47.65 -61.19 5.13
CA SER A 283 -47.45 -60.04 6.04
C SER A 283 -45.97 -59.61 6.08
N SER A 284 -45.05 -60.57 6.16
CA SER A 284 -43.60 -60.31 6.14
C SER A 284 -43.17 -59.68 4.81
N LEU A 285 -43.66 -60.19 3.68
CA LEU A 285 -43.38 -59.62 2.37
C LEU A 285 -43.98 -58.21 2.22
N GLN A 286 -45.20 -57.99 2.69
CA GLN A 286 -45.85 -56.67 2.66
C GLN A 286 -45.09 -55.64 3.51
N GLN A 287 -44.58 -56.06 4.67
CA GLN A 287 -43.73 -55.22 5.52
C GLN A 287 -42.43 -54.88 4.79
N GLN A 288 -41.73 -55.88 4.22
CA GLN A 288 -40.50 -55.65 3.48
C GLN A 288 -40.69 -54.70 2.29
N ILE A 289 -41.77 -54.87 1.50
CA ILE A 289 -42.10 -53.95 0.40
C ILE A 289 -42.31 -52.53 0.91
N SER A 290 -42.94 -52.37 2.08
CA SER A 290 -43.20 -51.04 2.67
C SER A 290 -41.91 -50.39 3.16
N ASP A 291 -41.02 -51.17 3.77
CA ASP A 291 -39.71 -50.73 4.25
C ASP A 291 -38.80 -50.36 3.06
N ASP A 292 -38.74 -51.19 2.02
CA ASP A 292 -37.98 -50.95 0.79
C ASP A 292 -38.49 -49.71 0.04
N ALA A 293 -39.83 -49.54 -0.05
CA ALA A 293 -40.42 -48.34 -0.62
C ALA A 293 -40.07 -47.09 0.20
N GLY A 294 -40.10 -47.21 1.53
CA GLY A 294 -39.64 -46.15 2.45
C GLY A 294 -38.19 -45.77 2.20
N ALA A 295 -37.28 -46.74 2.21
CA ALA A 295 -35.85 -46.54 1.95
C ALA A 295 -35.60 -45.91 0.56
N ALA A 296 -36.30 -46.38 -0.48
CA ALA A 296 -36.19 -45.81 -1.83
C ALA A 296 -36.66 -44.34 -1.88
N THR A 297 -37.73 -43.98 -1.15
CA THR A 297 -38.19 -42.58 -1.11
C THR A 297 -37.22 -41.67 -0.36
N VAL A 298 -36.61 -42.15 0.73
CA VAL A 298 -35.59 -41.42 1.49
C VAL A 298 -34.36 -41.16 0.62
N ALA A 299 -33.81 -42.20 -0.01
CA ALA A 299 -32.65 -42.07 -0.91
C ALA A 299 -32.94 -41.13 -2.08
N ARG A 300 -34.17 -41.17 -2.64
CA ARG A 300 -34.59 -40.24 -3.70
C ARG A 300 -34.63 -38.80 -3.20
N ASN A 301 -35.12 -38.56 -1.98
CA ASN A 301 -35.18 -37.22 -1.41
C ASN A 301 -33.77 -36.68 -1.13
N GLU A 302 -32.88 -37.48 -0.54
CA GLU A 302 -31.47 -37.15 -0.31
C GLU A 302 -30.76 -36.79 -1.63
N LEU A 303 -30.98 -37.57 -2.69
CA LEU A 303 -30.45 -37.27 -4.02
C LEU A 303 -30.96 -35.94 -4.56
N THR A 304 -32.24 -35.60 -4.34
CA THR A 304 -32.79 -34.30 -4.78
C THR A 304 -32.26 -33.13 -3.96
N GLU A 305 -31.98 -33.33 -2.67
CA GLU A 305 -31.37 -32.32 -1.80
C GLU A 305 -29.91 -32.08 -2.17
N LEU A 306 -29.12 -33.14 -2.37
CA LEU A 306 -27.75 -33.04 -2.86
C LEU A 306 -27.67 -32.34 -4.22
N LYS A 307 -28.60 -32.63 -5.14
CA LYS A 307 -28.69 -31.91 -6.42
C LYS A 307 -28.99 -30.43 -6.24
N ARG A 308 -29.89 -30.06 -5.32
CA ARG A 308 -30.16 -28.65 -5.00
C ARG A 308 -28.94 -27.97 -4.41
N ASN A 309 -28.24 -28.61 -3.47
CA ASN A 309 -27.04 -28.08 -2.85
C ASN A 309 -25.93 -27.87 -3.88
N LEU A 310 -25.72 -28.82 -4.80
CA LEU A 310 -24.77 -28.68 -5.90
C LEU A 310 -25.13 -27.47 -6.79
N GLN A 311 -26.40 -27.33 -7.17
CA GLN A 311 -26.85 -26.18 -7.96
C GLN A 311 -26.63 -24.84 -7.24
N THR A 312 -26.92 -24.76 -5.95
CA THR A 312 -26.65 -23.56 -5.14
C THR A 312 -25.16 -23.24 -5.12
N LEU A 313 -24.31 -24.23 -4.87
CA LEU A 313 -22.86 -24.06 -4.81
C LEU A 313 -22.28 -23.66 -6.17
N GLU A 314 -22.81 -24.20 -7.27
CA GLU A 314 -22.44 -23.79 -8.63
C GLU A 314 -22.81 -22.32 -8.88
N ILE A 315 -24.00 -21.88 -8.47
CA ILE A 315 -24.41 -20.47 -8.60
C ILE A 315 -23.51 -19.56 -7.76
N GLU A 316 -23.20 -19.95 -6.53
CA GLU A 316 -22.26 -19.23 -5.67
C GLU A 316 -20.88 -19.12 -6.34
N LEU A 317 -20.36 -20.22 -6.90
CA LEU A 317 -19.11 -20.22 -7.65
C LEU A 317 -19.16 -19.25 -8.84
N GLN A 318 -20.21 -19.33 -9.67
CA GLN A 318 -20.36 -18.42 -10.82
C GLN A 318 -20.45 -16.95 -10.37
N SER A 319 -21.13 -16.67 -9.26
CA SER A 319 -21.22 -15.32 -8.70
C SER A 319 -19.87 -14.81 -8.22
N LEU A 320 -19.09 -15.64 -7.51
CA LEU A 320 -17.74 -15.30 -7.05
C LEU A 320 -16.80 -15.04 -8.23
N VAL A 321 -16.87 -15.87 -9.27
CA VAL A 321 -16.08 -15.66 -10.49
C VAL A 321 -16.48 -14.35 -11.18
N ALA A 322 -17.78 -13.99 -11.21
CA ALA A 322 -18.22 -12.70 -11.75
C ALA A 322 -17.67 -11.51 -10.92
N THR A 323 -17.73 -11.58 -9.59
CA THR A 323 -17.16 -10.53 -8.71
C THR A 323 -15.65 -10.40 -8.90
N LYS A 324 -14.92 -11.51 -8.98
CA LYS A 324 -13.48 -11.52 -9.28
C LYS A 324 -13.19 -10.80 -10.59
N ARG A 325 -13.89 -11.15 -11.67
CA ARG A 325 -13.72 -10.48 -12.98
C ARG A 325 -14.00 -8.98 -12.90
N SER A 326 -15.02 -8.56 -12.14
CA SER A 326 -15.32 -7.13 -11.96
C SER A 326 -14.18 -6.39 -11.24
N TYR A 327 -13.56 -7.01 -10.24
CA TYR A 327 -12.40 -6.44 -9.56
C TYR A 327 -11.15 -6.42 -10.45
N GLU A 328 -10.90 -7.47 -11.24
CA GLU A 328 -9.81 -7.49 -12.20
C GLU A 328 -9.97 -6.41 -13.28
N CYS A 329 -11.19 -6.20 -13.78
CA CYS A 329 -11.50 -5.11 -14.71
C CYS A 329 -11.28 -3.73 -14.07
N SER A 330 -11.79 -3.50 -12.86
CA SER A 330 -11.60 -2.23 -12.17
C SER A 330 -10.12 -1.96 -11.88
N LEU A 331 -9.34 -2.98 -11.49
CA LEU A 331 -7.91 -2.87 -11.31
C LEU A 331 -7.23 -2.45 -12.61
N ALA A 332 -7.49 -3.17 -13.72
CA ALA A 332 -6.92 -2.87 -15.02
C ALA A 332 -7.27 -1.45 -15.52
N GLU A 333 -8.51 -0.99 -15.29
CA GLU A 333 -8.93 0.38 -15.60
C GLU A 333 -8.16 1.42 -14.78
N THR A 334 -7.99 1.20 -13.47
CA THR A 334 -7.22 2.12 -12.62
C THR A 334 -5.74 2.13 -12.98
N GLU A 335 -5.14 0.98 -13.24
CA GLU A 335 -3.75 0.87 -13.70
C GLU A 335 -3.56 1.58 -15.05
N GLY A 336 -4.49 1.40 -16.00
CA GLY A 336 -4.49 2.09 -17.28
C GLY A 336 -4.60 3.62 -17.12
N TYR A 337 -5.47 4.09 -16.22
CA TYR A 337 -5.61 5.51 -15.90
C TYR A 337 -4.31 6.11 -15.35
N TYR A 338 -3.69 5.45 -14.35
CA TYR A 338 -2.42 5.91 -13.79
C TYR A 338 -1.27 5.82 -14.79
N HIS A 339 -1.24 4.81 -15.65
CA HIS A 339 -0.25 4.71 -16.72
C HIS A 339 -0.35 5.90 -17.68
N LEU A 340 -1.56 6.27 -18.09
CA LEU A 340 -1.79 7.45 -18.93
C LEU A 340 -1.39 8.74 -18.22
N GLN A 341 -1.73 8.89 -16.94
CA GLN A 341 -1.33 10.07 -16.16
C GLN A 341 0.20 10.19 -16.03
N LEU A 342 0.89 9.08 -15.77
CA LEU A 342 2.36 9.04 -15.73
C LEU A 342 2.95 9.38 -17.10
N GLN A 343 2.38 8.88 -18.19
CA GLN A 343 2.81 9.22 -19.54
C GLN A 343 2.65 10.72 -19.80
N GLN A 344 1.52 11.32 -19.44
CA GLN A 344 1.28 12.77 -19.61
C GLN A 344 2.31 13.60 -18.82
N ILE A 345 2.61 13.23 -17.57
CA ILE A 345 3.63 13.91 -16.76
C ILE A 345 5.01 13.74 -17.40
N GLN A 346 5.33 12.55 -17.90
CA GLN A 346 6.60 12.28 -18.58
C GLN A 346 6.76 13.11 -19.87
N GLU A 347 5.69 13.27 -20.64
CA GLU A 347 5.65 14.14 -21.83
C GLU A 347 5.86 15.62 -21.46
N GLN A 348 5.23 16.09 -20.39
CA GLN A 348 5.44 17.46 -19.88
C GLN A 348 6.88 17.67 -19.41
N ILE A 349 7.46 16.72 -18.67
CA ILE A 349 8.88 16.77 -18.27
C ILE A 349 9.77 16.82 -19.52
N GLY A 350 9.50 15.99 -20.52
CA GLY A 350 10.25 15.98 -21.78
C GLY A 350 10.20 17.34 -22.50
N ALA A 351 9.02 17.93 -22.63
CA ALA A 351 8.86 19.26 -23.23
C ALA A 351 9.63 20.35 -22.46
N ARG A 352 9.62 20.31 -21.11
CA ARG A 352 10.40 21.24 -20.28
C ARG A 352 11.90 21.03 -20.40
N GLN A 353 12.35 19.78 -20.48
CA GLN A 353 13.76 19.44 -20.71
C GLN A 353 14.24 19.93 -22.08
N GLU A 354 13.41 19.80 -23.12
CA GLU A 354 13.72 20.32 -24.46
C GLU A 354 13.82 21.85 -24.46
N GLN A 355 12.89 22.56 -23.81
CA GLN A 355 12.95 24.01 -23.62
C GLN A 355 14.24 24.45 -22.91
N LEU A 356 14.64 23.76 -21.84
CA LEU A 356 15.89 24.04 -21.13
C LEU A 356 17.11 23.80 -22.02
N GLN A 357 17.11 22.73 -22.81
CA GLN A 357 18.19 22.43 -23.74
C GLN A 357 18.28 23.50 -24.82
N GLN A 358 17.15 23.95 -25.36
CA GLN A 358 17.08 25.03 -26.35
C GLN A 358 17.70 26.33 -25.80
N ILE A 359 17.27 26.77 -24.61
CA ILE A 359 17.81 28.00 -23.98
C ILE A 359 19.31 27.88 -23.73
N ARG A 360 19.81 26.71 -23.30
CA ARG A 360 21.25 26.47 -23.13
C ARG A 360 22.00 26.63 -24.44
N THR A 361 21.53 25.98 -25.51
CA THR A 361 22.19 26.09 -26.82
C THR A 361 22.16 27.52 -27.38
N GLU A 362 21.07 28.26 -27.15
CA GLU A 362 20.97 29.67 -27.55
C GLU A 362 21.92 30.54 -26.75
N THR A 363 22.02 30.33 -25.42
CA THR A 363 22.95 31.06 -24.55
C THR A 363 24.41 30.80 -24.92
N GLU A 364 24.75 29.54 -25.21
CA GLU A 364 26.08 29.15 -25.71
C GLU A 364 26.38 29.81 -27.07
N GLY A 365 25.39 29.87 -27.97
CA GLY A 365 25.50 30.59 -29.24
C GLY A 365 25.76 32.08 -29.07
N GLN A 366 24.94 32.75 -28.24
CA GLN A 366 25.11 34.18 -27.93
C GLN A 366 26.48 34.45 -27.31
N LYS A 367 26.94 33.61 -26.39
CA LYS A 367 28.28 33.73 -25.78
C LYS A 367 29.38 33.74 -26.85
N LEU A 368 29.31 32.84 -27.83
CA LEU A 368 30.29 32.76 -28.91
C LEU A 368 30.26 34.01 -29.80
N GLU A 369 29.06 34.54 -30.10
CA GLU A 369 28.92 35.80 -30.84
C GLU A 369 29.50 37.00 -30.06
N TYR A 370 29.29 37.06 -28.74
CA TYR A 370 29.90 38.07 -27.87
C TYR A 370 31.43 37.98 -27.83
N GLU A 371 31.99 36.77 -27.76
CA GLU A 371 33.44 36.55 -27.83
C GLU A 371 34.02 37.06 -29.15
N GLN A 372 33.36 36.76 -30.29
CA GLN A 372 33.77 37.28 -31.60
C GLN A 372 33.71 38.80 -31.69
N LEU A 373 32.66 39.42 -31.13
CA LEU A 373 32.53 40.88 -31.13
C LEU A 373 33.60 41.54 -30.26
N LEU A 374 33.94 40.92 -29.12
CA LEU A 374 35.01 41.37 -28.24
C LEU A 374 36.36 41.34 -28.97
N ASP A 375 36.66 40.28 -29.71
CA ASP A 375 37.89 40.15 -30.52
C ASP A 375 37.99 41.26 -31.58
N ILE A 376 36.89 41.55 -32.29
CA ILE A 376 36.82 42.65 -33.26
C ILE A 376 37.03 44.00 -32.57
N LYS A 377 36.41 44.21 -31.42
CA LYS A 377 36.56 45.44 -30.63
C LYS A 377 38.02 45.64 -30.20
N ILE A 378 38.69 44.59 -29.71
CA ILE A 378 40.12 44.64 -29.37
C ILE A 378 40.97 44.97 -30.59
N PHE A 379 40.64 44.42 -31.77
CA PHE A 379 41.34 44.74 -33.02
C PHE A 379 41.18 46.23 -33.40
N LEU A 380 39.95 46.74 -33.37
CA LEU A 380 39.67 48.14 -33.68
C LEU A 380 40.31 49.11 -32.69
N GLU A 381 40.35 48.77 -31.40
CA GLU A 381 41.05 49.58 -30.39
C GLU A 381 42.55 49.69 -30.69
N LYS A 382 43.20 48.59 -31.08
CA LYS A 382 44.60 48.61 -31.53
C LYS A 382 44.77 49.48 -32.78
N GLU A 383 43.84 49.42 -33.73
CA GLU A 383 43.89 50.25 -34.93
C GLU A 383 43.77 51.74 -34.59
N ILE A 384 42.83 52.12 -33.71
CA ILE A 384 42.70 53.50 -33.21
C ILE A 384 43.96 53.96 -32.49
N GLU A 385 44.57 53.11 -31.65
CA GLU A 385 45.83 53.43 -30.99
C GLU A 385 46.94 53.71 -32.02
N THR A 386 47.02 52.91 -33.09
CA THR A 386 47.96 53.19 -34.20
C THR A 386 47.64 54.51 -34.91
N TYR A 387 46.36 54.84 -35.14
CA TYR A 387 45.98 56.12 -35.72
C TYR A 387 46.34 57.31 -34.80
N CYS A 388 46.09 57.22 -33.49
CA CYS A 388 46.46 58.24 -32.51
C CYS A 388 47.97 58.47 -32.49
N THR A 389 48.78 57.41 -32.47
CA THR A 389 50.25 57.55 -32.49
C THR A 389 50.79 58.19 -33.77
N LEU A 390 50.15 57.93 -34.94
CA LEU A 390 50.48 58.58 -36.21
C LEU A 390 50.14 60.08 -36.21
N ILE A 391 49.05 60.48 -35.54
CA ILE A 391 48.63 61.88 -35.39
C ILE A 391 49.54 62.60 -34.38
N ASP A 392 49.81 62.01 -33.21
CA ASP A 392 50.71 62.55 -32.20
C ASP A 392 52.17 62.64 -32.70
N GLY A 393 52.56 61.75 -33.63
CA GLY A 393 53.83 61.80 -34.33
C GLY A 393 53.99 63.06 -35.20
N LYS A 394 52.90 63.71 -35.62
CA LYS A 394 52.91 64.95 -36.42
C LYS A 394 52.87 66.23 -35.60
N GLU A 395 52.58 66.18 -34.29
CA GLU A 395 52.50 67.37 -33.41
C GLU A 395 53.69 67.59 -32.47
N ARG A 396 54.84 66.96 -32.71
CA ARG A 396 56.10 67.34 -32.00
C ARG A 396 56.81 68.55 -32.60
N LYS A 397 56.15 69.70 -32.68
CA LYS A 397 56.81 71.03 -32.76
C LYS A 397 55.91 72.15 -32.20
N SER A 398 55.43 72.07 -30.95
CA SER A 398 54.99 73.22 -30.15
C SER A 398 54.82 72.84 -28.67
N LYS A 399 55.57 73.54 -27.79
CA LYS A 399 55.57 73.49 -26.31
C LYS A 399 54.18 73.84 -25.73
N SER A 400 53.71 73.54 -24.51
CA SER A 400 54.21 72.93 -23.25
C SER A 400 53.04 72.90 -22.23
N THR A 401 53.11 71.98 -21.25
CA THR A 401 52.42 71.96 -19.92
C THR A 401 50.99 71.36 -19.89
N CYS A 402 50.76 70.05 -19.67
CA CYS A 402 50.94 69.18 -18.48
C CYS A 402 49.79 69.22 -17.45
N CYS A 403 49.10 68.09 -17.27
CA CYS A 403 48.65 67.60 -15.97
C CYS A 403 49.08 66.13 -15.83
N LYS A 404 49.93 65.86 -14.84
CA LYS A 404 50.34 64.53 -14.40
C LYS A 404 49.37 64.03 -13.33
N SER A 405 49.07 62.74 -13.35
CA SER A 405 49.06 61.89 -12.14
C SER A 405 49.37 60.45 -12.56
N LYS A 406 50.60 59.97 -12.27
CA LYS A 406 50.88 58.81 -11.37
C LYS A 406 50.03 57.57 -11.75
N GLY A 407 50.52 56.51 -12.40
CA GLY A 407 51.84 55.92 -12.46
C GLY A 407 51.89 54.67 -11.57
N TYR A 408 51.93 53.48 -12.17
CA TYR A 408 52.70 52.30 -11.72
C TYR A 408 52.98 51.41 -12.94
N GLY A 409 54.24 51.00 -13.09
CA GLY A 409 54.79 50.34 -14.26
C GLY A 409 54.55 48.82 -14.33
N PRO A 410 55.05 48.16 -15.39
CA PRO A 410 54.75 46.79 -15.73
C PRO A 410 55.66 45.80 -14.98
N VAL A 411 55.07 44.74 -14.43
CA VAL A 411 55.79 43.55 -13.97
C VAL A 411 55.13 42.32 -14.61
N ASN A 412 55.97 41.47 -15.19
CA ASN A 412 55.64 40.20 -15.83
C ASN A 412 54.97 39.19 -14.90
N SER A 413 54.23 38.26 -15.53
CA SER A 413 53.94 36.88 -15.10
C SER A 413 53.44 36.65 -13.68
N GLU A 414 52.18 36.23 -13.55
CA GLU A 414 51.84 34.85 -13.20
C GLU A 414 50.31 34.67 -13.21
N ASN A 415 49.88 33.47 -13.62
CA ASN A 415 48.52 32.96 -13.58
C ASN A 415 47.77 33.35 -12.30
N GLN A 416 46.55 33.92 -12.39
CA GLN A 416 45.45 33.60 -11.47
C GLN A 416 44.09 33.91 -12.11
N VAL A 417 43.24 32.88 -12.11
CA VAL A 417 41.82 32.88 -12.45
C VAL A 417 41.08 33.89 -11.57
N LYS A 418 40.19 34.71 -12.17
CA LYS A 418 39.19 35.48 -11.43
C LYS A 418 37.82 35.23 -12.02
N ASP A 419 36.99 34.52 -11.25
CA ASP A 419 35.58 34.23 -11.50
C ASP A 419 34.76 35.53 -11.65
N SER A 420 34.07 35.65 -12.78
CA SER A 420 33.04 36.65 -13.04
C SER A 420 31.81 36.37 -12.16
N GLU A 421 31.29 37.41 -11.51
CA GLU A 421 30.04 37.36 -10.73
C GLU A 421 28.83 37.30 -11.67
N GLU A 422 28.07 36.19 -11.64
CA GLU A 422 26.75 36.09 -12.26
C GLU A 422 25.69 36.75 -11.35
N GLU A 423 25.01 37.78 -11.84
CA GLU A 423 23.81 38.35 -11.22
C GLU A 423 22.59 37.46 -11.57
N THR A 424 22.04 36.75 -10.60
CA THR A 424 20.78 36.00 -10.76
C THR A 424 19.58 36.90 -10.49
N VAL A 425 18.76 37.16 -11.52
CA VAL A 425 17.49 37.88 -11.40
C VAL A 425 16.37 36.88 -11.07
N VAL A 426 15.72 37.02 -9.92
CA VAL A 426 14.56 36.20 -9.55
C VAL A 426 13.28 36.82 -10.12
N LYS A 427 12.65 36.15 -11.08
CA LYS A 427 11.34 36.54 -11.63
C LYS A 427 10.24 35.76 -10.94
N THR A 428 9.39 36.43 -10.17
CA THR A 428 8.19 35.84 -9.58
C THR A 428 7.05 35.90 -10.61
N VAL A 429 6.56 34.72 -11.01
CA VAL A 429 5.39 34.56 -11.89
C VAL A 429 4.21 34.21 -11.00
N VAL A 430 3.17 35.04 -11.02
CA VAL A 430 1.90 34.77 -10.33
C VAL A 430 0.91 34.25 -11.35
N GLU A 431 0.48 33.00 -11.18
CA GLU A 431 -0.55 32.35 -12.01
C GLU A 431 -1.91 32.43 -11.31
N GLU A 432 -2.91 32.97 -12.00
CA GLU A 432 -4.30 32.98 -11.54
C GLU A 432 -5.05 31.84 -12.24
N LEU A 433 -5.49 30.84 -11.46
CA LEU A 433 -6.17 29.63 -11.94
C LEU A 433 -7.69 29.71 -11.72
N ASP A 434 -8.50 29.15 -12.63
CA ASP A 434 -9.94 28.98 -12.41
C ASP A 434 -10.27 27.73 -11.56
N GLN A 435 -11.56 27.52 -11.25
CA GLN A 435 -12.07 26.40 -10.42
C GLN A 435 -11.86 25.00 -11.05
N LEU A 436 -11.41 24.92 -12.30
CA LEU A 436 -11.08 23.70 -13.04
C LEU A 436 -9.56 23.57 -13.31
N GLY A 437 -8.74 24.45 -12.74
CA GLY A 437 -7.28 24.37 -12.81
C GLY A 437 -6.67 24.92 -14.11
N ASN A 438 -7.44 25.65 -14.91
CA ASN A 438 -6.92 26.27 -16.13
C ASN A 438 -6.37 27.67 -15.85
N VAL A 439 -5.23 28.02 -16.47
CA VAL A 439 -4.56 29.32 -16.30
C VAL A 439 -5.32 30.41 -17.05
N VAL A 440 -5.85 31.40 -16.33
CA VAL A 440 -6.68 32.49 -16.89
C VAL A 440 -5.85 33.75 -17.20
N SER A 441 -4.76 33.99 -16.45
CA SER A 441 -3.89 35.15 -16.62
C SER A 441 -2.49 34.89 -16.08
N LEU A 442 -1.47 35.48 -16.74
CA LEU A 442 -0.07 35.41 -16.34
C LEU A 442 0.51 36.83 -16.31
N THR A 443 0.83 37.34 -15.12
CA THR A 443 1.44 38.68 -14.96
C THR A 443 2.81 38.55 -14.29
N VAL A 444 3.85 39.09 -14.94
CA VAL A 444 5.24 39.02 -14.46
C VAL A 444 5.61 40.33 -13.79
N HIS A 445 6.13 40.28 -12.56
CA HIS A 445 6.71 41.43 -11.87
C HIS A 445 8.22 41.17 -11.67
N SER A 446 9.05 42.16 -12.01
CA SER A 446 10.51 42.08 -11.86
C SER A 446 10.92 42.94 -10.68
N VAL A 447 11.57 42.35 -9.67
CA VAL A 447 12.18 43.07 -8.54
C VAL A 447 13.66 42.68 -8.53
N GLU A 448 14.53 43.69 -8.48
CA GLU A 448 15.98 43.56 -8.63
C GLU A 448 16.62 43.67 -7.23
N GLU A 449 17.20 42.58 -6.72
CA GLU A 449 17.87 42.54 -5.42
C GLU A 449 19.26 41.90 -5.56
N LYS A 450 20.29 42.53 -4.98
CA LYS A 450 21.71 42.22 -5.23
C LYS A 450 22.39 41.39 -4.12
N SER A 451 23.08 40.34 -4.59
CA SER A 451 24.31 39.71 -4.08
C SER A 451 24.28 38.75 -2.87
N SER A 452 25.00 37.61 -2.99
CA SER A 452 26.31 37.37 -2.32
C SER A 452 26.87 35.96 -2.55
N LYS A 453 28.16 35.88 -2.90
CA LYS A 453 29.01 34.69 -3.16
C LYS A 453 29.23 33.80 -1.93
N ILE A 454 29.29 32.47 -2.12
CA ILE A 454 30.04 31.53 -1.25
C ILE A 454 30.88 30.57 -2.11
N SER A 455 32.15 30.46 -1.72
CA SER A 455 33.29 29.78 -2.35
C SER A 455 33.36 28.27 -2.11
N ASN A 456 33.87 27.54 -3.11
CA ASN A 456 34.27 26.12 -3.07
C ASN A 456 35.41 25.83 -2.07
N ILE A 457 35.35 24.68 -1.39
CA ILE A 457 36.48 24.04 -0.71
C ILE A 457 36.69 22.62 -1.26
N THR A 458 37.96 22.40 -1.58
CA THR A 458 38.68 21.32 -2.26
C THR A 458 38.48 19.90 -1.71
N MET A 459 38.26 18.94 -2.62
CA MET A 459 38.43 17.50 -2.39
C MET A 459 39.92 17.17 -2.24
N GLU A 460 40.33 16.65 -1.07
CA GLU A 460 41.61 15.94 -0.92
C GLU A 460 41.37 14.44 -0.93
N GLN A 461 41.92 13.78 -1.95
CA GLN A 461 41.91 12.36 -2.18
C GLN A 461 43.08 11.73 -1.42
N ARG A 462 42.83 11.01 -0.32
CA ARG A 462 43.85 10.19 0.34
C ARG A 462 43.48 8.71 0.26
N VAL A 463 44.21 8.03 -0.61
CA VAL A 463 44.30 6.57 -0.70
C VAL A 463 44.82 6.02 0.63
N ALA A 464 44.11 5.07 1.24
CA ALA A 464 44.65 4.23 2.30
C ALA A 464 44.43 2.75 1.93
N SER A 465 45.57 2.09 1.78
CA SER A 465 45.79 0.70 1.49
C SER A 465 45.29 -0.25 2.59
N LYS A 466 44.53 -1.27 2.16
CA LYS A 466 44.60 -2.68 2.51
C LYS A 466 45.47 -3.08 3.73
N ALA A 467 44.78 -3.54 4.78
CA ALA A 467 44.97 -4.75 5.63
C ALA A 467 46.37 -5.07 6.22
N PRO A 468 46.44 -5.78 7.37
CA PRO A 468 45.90 -7.14 7.52
C PRO A 468 44.60 -7.24 8.31
#